data_AF-A0A6I1QJN4-F1
#
_entry.id   AF-A0A6I1QJN4-F1
#
_cell.length_a   1.000
_cell.length_b   1.000
_cell.length_c   1.000
_cell.angle_alpha   90.00
_cell.angle_beta   90.00
_cell.angle_gamma   90.00
#
_symmetry.space_group_name_H-M   'P 1'
#
loop_
_entity.id
_entity.type
_entity.pdbx_description
1 polymer ?
#
loop_
_entity_poly.entity_id
_entity_poly.type
_entity_poly.pdbx_seq_one_letter_code
_entity_poly.pdbx_strand_id
1 'polypeptide(L)' 'MGYIWTNFGMISDVAQGEKFIIVTNSQHQFRKMAIYTYKENAVEVHRKAKLLIGKQVKLRTSQNTDKWPPEIWFSDIEEV' A
#
# COMPACT_ATOMS: atom_id res chain seq x y z
N MET A 1 -19.39 0.23 -4.33
CA MET A 1 -18.25 -0.13 -3.45
C MET A 1 -17.08 -0.52 -4.36
N GLY A 2 -16.27 0.44 -4.78
CA GLY A 2 -15.20 0.20 -5.77
C GLY A 2 -13.83 0.20 -5.10
N TYR A 3 -12.99 -0.75 -5.49
CA TYR A 3 -11.55 -0.61 -5.29
C TYR A 3 -11.03 0.28 -6.41
N ILE A 4 -10.34 1.37 -6.08
CA ILE A 4 -9.76 2.27 -7.07
C ILE A 4 -8.24 2.20 -7.01
N TRP A 5 -7.61 2.25 -8.17
CA TRP A 5 -6.17 2.41 -8.28
C TRP A 5 -5.84 3.91 -8.26
N THR A 6 -5.07 4.32 -7.26
CA THR A 6 -4.63 5.70 -7.10
C THR A 6 -3.12 5.77 -7.27
N ASN A 7 -2.64 6.76 -8.00
CA ASN A 7 -1.20 6.99 -8.13
C ASN A 7 -0.61 7.30 -6.75
N PHE A 8 0.41 6.55 -6.36
CA PHE A 8 1.10 6.72 -5.08
C PHE A 8 2.50 7.33 -5.26
N GLY A 9 2.96 7.47 -6.49
CA GLY A 9 4.27 8.02 -6.80
C GLY A 9 5.39 7.02 -6.62
N MET A 10 6.60 7.51 -6.35
CA MET A 10 7.80 6.66 -6.28
C MET A 10 7.98 6.10 -4.88
N ILE A 11 8.13 4.78 -4.75
CA ILE A 11 8.43 4.17 -3.44
C ILE A 11 9.83 4.57 -3.01
N SER A 12 9.95 5.12 -1.80
CA SER A 12 11.24 5.41 -1.17
C SER A 12 11.62 4.36 -0.14
N ASP A 13 10.65 3.82 0.60
CA ASP A 13 10.90 2.86 1.67
C ASP A 13 9.72 1.90 1.89
N VAL A 14 10.02 0.71 2.41
CA VAL A 14 9.04 -0.32 2.74
C VAL A 14 9.40 -0.96 4.07
N ALA A 15 8.53 -0.76 5.06
CA ALA A 15 8.67 -1.34 6.39
C ALA A 15 7.61 -2.44 6.63
N GLN A 16 8.00 -3.49 7.33
CA GLN A 16 7.09 -4.54 7.78
C GLN A 16 7.08 -4.56 9.31
N GLY A 17 5.93 -4.27 9.91
CA GLY A 17 5.66 -4.52 11.32
C GLY A 17 4.95 -5.86 11.54
N GLU A 18 4.64 -6.20 12.79
CA GLU A 18 3.98 -7.47 13.15
C GLU A 18 2.58 -7.63 12.57
N LYS A 19 1.84 -6.51 12.46
CA LYS A 19 0.43 -6.50 12.03
C LYS A 19 0.21 -5.81 10.69
N PHE A 20 1.18 -5.02 10.24
CA PHE A 20 1.02 -4.11 9.11
C PHE A 20 2.26 -4.05 8.24
N ILE A 21 2.06 -3.95 6.93
CA ILE A 21 3.08 -3.51 5.97
C ILE A 21 2.87 -2.03 5.75
N ILE A 22 3.96 -1.26 5.73
CA ILE A 22 3.97 0.18 5.54
C ILE A 22 4.81 0.48 4.31
N VAL A 23 4.23 1.19 3.34
CA VAL A 23 4.95 1.71 2.18
C VAL A 23 5.03 3.22 2.28
N THR A 24 6.20 3.78 2.01
CA THR A 24 6.48 5.21 2.04
C THR A 24 6.95 5.66 0.67
N ASN A 25 6.41 6.79 0.19
CA ASN A 25 6.83 7.38 -1.07
C ASN A 25 7.85 8.52 -0.85
N SER A 26 8.46 8.97 -1.95
CA SER A 26 9.42 10.08 -1.96
C SER A 26 8.86 11.42 -1.46
N GLN A 27 7.54 11.55 -1.34
CA GLN A 27 6.85 12.73 -0.80
C GLN A 27 6.54 12.58 0.71
N HIS A 28 7.12 11.59 1.39
CA HIS A 28 6.87 11.28 2.81
C HIS A 28 5.43 10.87 3.13
N GLN A 29 4.64 10.49 2.13
CA GLN A 29 3.32 9.92 2.32
C GLN A 29 3.45 8.41 2.55
N PHE A 30 2.68 7.89 3.49
CA PHE A 30 2.69 6.47 3.82
C PHE A 30 1.31 5.84 3.68
N ARG A 31 1.30 4.55 3.37
CA ARG A 31 0.10 3.70 3.34
C ARG A 31 0.38 2.38 4.04
N LYS A 32 -0.64 1.80 4.65
CA LYS A 32 -0.56 0.57 5.44
C LYS A 32 -1.45 -0.51 4.84
N MET A 33 -1.03 -1.75 5.02
CA MET A 33 -1.81 -2.93 4.66
C MET A 33 -1.85 -3.86 5.87
N ALA A 34 -3.04 -4.35 6.21
CA ALA A 34 -3.24 -5.28 7.31
C ALA A 34 -2.78 -6.69 6.93
N ILE A 35 -1.73 -7.20 7.57
CA ILE A 35 -1.20 -8.54 7.30
C ILE A 35 -2.26 -9.60 7.65
N TYR A 36 -2.95 -9.43 8.79
CA TYR A 36 -3.95 -10.40 9.25
C TYR A 36 -5.15 -10.53 8.31
N THR A 37 -5.56 -9.45 7.63
CA THR A 37 -6.71 -9.43 6.72
C THR A 37 -6.38 -10.12 5.39
N TYR A 38 -5.15 -9.95 4.91
CA TYR A 38 -4.75 -10.38 3.57
C TYR A 38 -3.82 -11.60 3.55
N LYS A 39 -3.35 -12.06 4.72
CA LYS A 39 -2.55 -13.29 4.92
C LYS A 39 -1.44 -13.45 3.87
N GLU A 40 -1.53 -14.46 3.01
CA GLU A 40 -0.54 -14.76 1.96
C GLU A 40 -0.37 -13.61 0.97
N ASN A 41 -1.46 -12.91 0.64
CA ASN A 41 -1.42 -11.75 -0.25
C ASN A 41 -0.64 -10.59 0.36
N ALA A 42 -0.58 -10.46 1.70
CA ALA A 42 0.25 -9.45 2.34
C ALA A 42 1.74 -9.73 2.12
N VAL A 43 2.17 -11.00 2.18
CA VAL A 43 3.56 -11.40 1.91
C VAL A 43 3.94 -11.09 0.46
N GLU A 44 3.04 -11.39 -0.48
CA GLU A 44 3.25 -11.09 -1.88
C GLU A 44 3.36 -9.58 -2.15
N VAL A 45 2.44 -8.79 -1.59
CA VAL A 45 2.45 -7.32 -1.72
C VAL A 45 3.70 -6.71 -1.10
N HIS A 46 4.16 -7.21 0.06
CA HIS A 46 5.41 -6.76 0.66
C HIS A 46 6.62 -7.07 -0.24
N ARG A 47 6.69 -8.28 -0.81
CA ARG A 47 7.75 -8.66 -1.75
C ARG A 47 7.72 -7.78 -3.00
N LYS A 48 6.53 -7.52 -3.56
CA LYS A 48 6.34 -6.60 -4.70
C LYS A 48 6.79 -5.20 -4.34
N ALA A 49 6.34 -4.65 -3.22
CA ALA A 49 6.71 -3.31 -2.77
C ALA A 49 8.22 -3.14 -2.63
N LYS A 50 8.92 -4.14 -2.08
CA LYS A 50 10.40 -4.14 -1.98
C LYS A 50 11.09 -4.11 -3.35
N LEU A 51 10.58 -4.85 -4.33
CA LEU A 51 11.11 -4.85 -5.70
C LEU A 51 10.83 -3.55 -6.46
N LEU A 52 9.81 -2.80 -6.02
CA LEU A 52 9.38 -1.55 -6.63
C LEU A 52 9.97 -0.30 -5.93
N ILE A 53 10.88 -0.47 -4.98
CA ILE A 53 11.64 0.65 -4.38
C ILE A 53 12.39 1.38 -5.50
N GLY A 54 12.23 2.71 -5.55
CA GLY A 54 12.78 3.57 -6.60
C GLY A 54 11.94 3.65 -7.88
N LYS A 55 10.79 2.97 -7.94
CA LYS A 55 9.89 2.97 -9.11
C LYS A 55 8.57 3.67 -8.84
N GLN A 56 7.94 4.19 -9.90
CA GLN A 56 6.58 4.74 -9.81
C GLN A 56 5.55 3.63 -9.68
N VAL A 57 4.66 3.78 -8.70
CA VAL A 57 3.65 2.78 -8.39
C VAL A 57 2.27 3.41 -8.17
N LYS A 58 1.26 2.57 -8.38
CA LYS A 58 -0.13 2.82 -8.08
C LYS A 58 -0.56 1.85 -6.98
N LEU A 59 -1.39 2.33 -6.06
CA LEU A 59 -1.95 1.53 -4.96
C LEU A 59 -3.44 1.35 -5.14
N ARG A 60 -3.92 0.15 -4.82
CA ARG A 60 -5.35 -0.14 -4.82
C ARG A 60 -5.94 0.18 -3.45
N THR A 61 -6.72 1.25 -3.39
CA THR A 61 -7.38 1.71 -2.16
C THR A 61 -8.88 1.43 -2.22
N SER A 62 -9.47 1.08 -1.07
CA SER A 62 -10.91 0.89 -0.95
C SER A 62 -11.55 2.23 -0.57
N GLN A 63 -11.87 3.09 -1.54
CA GLN A 63 -12.63 4.30 -1.25
C GLN A 63 -14.13 3.98 -1.15
N ASN A 64 -14.63 3.90 0.08
CA ASN A 64 -15.95 4.44 0.46
C ASN A 64 -15.80 5.04 1.87
N THR A 65 -15.38 6.31 1.90
CA THR A 65 -14.90 7.04 3.09
C THR A 65 -16.05 7.60 3.92
N ASP A 66 -16.79 6.75 4.63
CA ASP A 66 -17.79 7.22 5.62
C ASP A 66 -17.56 6.69 7.05
N LYS A 67 -16.68 5.69 7.24
CA LYS A 67 -16.47 5.06 8.57
C LYS A 67 -15.03 4.86 9.01
N TRP A 68 -14.04 5.18 8.16
CA TRP A 68 -12.63 4.91 8.45
C TRP A 68 -11.78 6.15 8.10
N PRO A 69 -10.83 6.57 8.96
CA PRO A 69 -10.01 7.74 8.69
C PRO A 69 -9.28 7.59 7.35
N PRO A 70 -9.29 8.64 6.49
CA PRO A 70 -9.09 8.52 5.04
C PRO A 70 -7.66 8.19 4.56
N GLU A 71 -6.71 7.86 5.44
CA GLU A 71 -5.31 8.11 5.08
C GLU A 71 -4.38 6.92 4.89
N ILE A 72 -4.76 5.67 5.18
CA ILE A 72 -3.66 4.70 5.41
C ILE A 72 -3.92 3.27 4.97
N TRP A 73 -4.91 2.96 4.13
CA TRP A 73 -5.17 1.56 3.76
C TRP A 73 -5.08 1.32 2.26
N PHE A 74 -4.24 0.36 1.88
CA PHE A 74 -4.18 -0.20 0.54
C PHE A 74 -4.30 -1.72 0.60
N SER A 75 -4.69 -2.30 -0.53
CA SER A 75 -4.90 -3.74 -0.68
C SER A 75 -3.95 -4.39 -1.67
N ASP A 76 -3.38 -3.59 -2.58
CA ASP A 76 -2.48 -4.08 -3.63
C ASP A 76 -1.58 -2.96 -4.16
N ILE A 77 -0.48 -3.33 -4.82
CA ILE A 77 0.55 -2.43 -5.36
C ILE A 77 1.02 -2.90 -6.75
N GLU A 78 1.08 -1.97 -7.69
CA GLU A 78 1.53 -2.23 -9.06
C GLU A 78 2.43 -1.12 -9.57
N GLU A 79 3.37 -1.47 -10.44
CA GLU A 79 4.15 -0.52 -11.24
C GLU A 79 3.22 0.25 -12.21
N VAL A 80 3.49 1.53 -12.40
CA VAL A 80 2.78 2.37 -13.39
C VAL A 80 3.32 2.11 -14.79
#